data_AF-A0A448NQ48-F1
#
_entry.id   AF-A0A448NQ48-F1
#
_cell.length_a   1.000
_cell.length_b   1.000
_cell.length_c   1.000
_cell.angle_alpha   90.00
_cell.angle_beta   90.00
_cell.angle_gamma   90.00
#
_symmetry.space_group_name_H-M   'P 1'
#
loop_
_entity.id
_entity.type
_entity.pdbx_description
1 polymer ?
#
loop_
_entity_poly.entity_id
_entity_poly.type
_entity_poly.pdbx_seq_one_letter_code
_entity_poly.pdbx_strand_id
1 'polypeptide(L)'
;MKKYPTMIDKNFYLENLSAFDILIQDEDRKQAEEVIFRVYSILQRDKIWLRDIATEEEIFEEDAELLEEVEEELKELDEKYNFRFDDFYKLVQQEMKKIQSTSNLNNSEEDEFDSGDETFEEKDEDEFDEINEDFEIQDEKDLEEDEDDEENTDTLSHLSDEEIDLVPEYILASAKTRFNYPEFLKSFPIADEELVEEQFLFPIIVGKAFGETDIEIAGKIHSNFVMSGYQIEMNDLITTIEQKGKELGLEILVFKVASDSLHQGAHPTAVVEQISQLLKG
;
A
#
# COMPACT_ATOMS: atom_id res chain seq x y z
N MET A 1 -1.94 17.05 21.89
CA MET A 1 -0.87 17.28 20.90
C MET A 1 -0.83 16.05 20.02
N LYS A 2 -1.13 16.19 18.73
CA LYS A 2 -0.97 15.10 17.76
C LYS A 2 0.53 14.89 17.60
N LYS A 3 1.04 13.72 17.99
CA LYS A 3 2.40 13.31 17.62
C LYS A 3 2.37 13.06 16.11
N TYR A 4 3.08 13.89 15.35
CA TYR A 4 3.43 13.52 13.98
C TYR A 4 4.40 12.34 14.10
N PRO A 5 4.23 11.25 13.33
CA PRO A 5 5.23 10.20 13.32
C PRO A 5 6.49 10.74 12.65
N THR A 6 7.44 11.20 13.47
CA THR A 6 8.87 11.02 13.20
C THR A 6 9.09 9.52 13.03
N MET A 7 9.73 9.04 11.97
CA MET A 7 11.18 9.01 11.88
C MET A 7 11.54 8.43 10.51
N ILE A 8 12.70 8.83 10.01
CA ILE A 8 13.41 8.08 8.97
C ILE A 8 13.41 6.60 9.35
N ASP A 9 12.87 5.77 8.49
CA ASP A 9 12.73 4.33 8.76
C ASP A 9 14.08 3.65 8.57
N LYS A 10 14.83 3.50 9.65
CA LYS A 10 16.16 2.87 9.62
C LYS A 10 16.10 1.41 9.16
N ASN A 11 15.04 0.69 9.55
CA ASN A 11 14.86 -0.72 9.20
C ASN A 11 14.63 -0.87 7.70
N PHE A 12 13.87 0.05 7.09
CA PHE A 12 13.69 0.07 5.64
C PHE A 12 15.02 0.08 4.89
N TYR A 13 15.97 0.94 5.27
CA TYR A 13 17.27 1.02 4.59
C TYR A 13 18.08 -0.27 4.76
N LEU A 14 18.20 -0.76 6.00
CA LEU A 14 18.99 -1.94 6.33
C LEU A 14 18.46 -3.20 5.63
N GLU A 15 17.14 -3.41 5.67
CA GLU A 15 16.51 -4.58 5.06
C GLU A 15 16.67 -4.58 3.54
N ASN A 16 16.47 -3.43 2.89
CA ASN A 16 16.50 -3.35 1.43
C ASN A 16 17.93 -3.38 0.87
N LEU A 17 18.92 -2.81 1.58
CA LEU A 17 20.34 -2.95 1.21
C LEU A 17 20.82 -4.40 1.39
N SER A 18 20.40 -5.06 2.48
CA SER A 18 20.67 -6.49 2.69
C SER A 18 20.00 -7.37 1.63
N ALA A 19 18.75 -7.06 1.25
CA ALA A 19 18.05 -7.76 0.19
C ALA A 19 18.73 -7.57 -1.18
N PHE A 20 19.22 -6.36 -1.47
CA PHE A 20 19.99 -6.09 -2.68
C PHE A 20 21.24 -6.98 -2.77
N ASP A 21 21.99 -7.11 -1.67
CA ASP A 21 23.19 -7.95 -1.61
C ASP A 21 22.90 -9.43 -1.87
N ILE A 22 21.75 -9.93 -1.44
CA ILE A 22 21.30 -11.30 -1.71
C ILE A 22 20.93 -11.44 -3.19
N LEU A 23 20.08 -10.54 -3.70
CA LEU A 23 19.57 -10.60 -5.08
C LEU A 23 20.68 -10.48 -6.12
N ILE A 24 21.69 -9.63 -5.86
CA ILE A 24 22.82 -9.47 -6.78
C ILE A 24 23.77 -10.68 -6.75
N GLN A 25 23.83 -11.42 -5.63
CA GLN A 25 24.57 -12.69 -5.53
C GLN A 25 23.84 -13.82 -6.27
N ASP A 26 22.51 -13.83 -6.21
CA ASP A 26 21.65 -14.79 -6.91
C ASP A 26 21.50 -14.48 -8.41
N GLU A 27 22.24 -13.50 -8.93
CA GLU A 27 22.21 -13.01 -10.31
C GLU A 27 20.83 -12.49 -10.76
N ASP A 28 19.89 -12.22 -9.84
CA ASP A 28 18.62 -11.55 -10.13
C ASP A 28 18.79 -10.03 -10.21
N ARG A 29 19.50 -9.62 -11.26
CA ARG A 29 19.83 -8.23 -11.51
C ARG A 29 18.60 -7.33 -11.62
N LYS A 30 17.47 -7.85 -12.14
CA LYS A 30 16.28 -7.03 -12.35
C LYS A 30 15.63 -6.68 -11.01
N GLN A 31 15.45 -7.66 -10.13
CA GLN A 31 14.90 -7.40 -8.80
C GLN A 31 15.87 -6.56 -7.96
N ALA A 32 17.19 -6.83 -8.05
CA ALA A 32 18.20 -6.01 -7.38
C ALA A 32 18.14 -4.53 -7.83
N GLU A 33 17.99 -4.27 -9.13
CA GLU A 33 17.80 -2.91 -9.66
C GLU A 33 16.53 -2.26 -9.10
N GLU A 34 15.39 -2.97 -9.06
CA GLU A 34 14.14 -2.43 -8.51
C GLU A 34 14.26 -2.06 -7.03
N VAL A 35 14.90 -2.92 -6.22
CA VAL A 35 15.14 -2.66 -4.79
C VAL A 35 16.04 -1.44 -4.61
N ILE A 36 17.14 -1.34 -5.35
CA ILE A 36 18.09 -0.24 -5.14
C ILE A 36 17.55 1.11 -5.61
N PHE A 37 16.72 1.14 -6.68
CA PHE A 37 16.01 2.35 -7.07
C PHE A 37 14.95 2.77 -6.05
N ARG A 38 14.32 1.81 -5.37
CA ARG A 38 13.39 2.09 -4.27
C ARG A 38 14.13 2.75 -3.11
N VAL A 39 15.25 2.17 -2.66
CA VAL A 39 16.11 2.75 -1.61
C VAL A 39 16.52 4.17 -1.96
N TYR A 40 17.02 4.38 -3.18
CA TYR A 40 17.41 5.71 -3.65
C TYR A 40 16.26 6.72 -3.62
N SER A 41 15.05 6.31 -4.02
CA SER A 41 13.88 7.20 -4.05
C SER A 41 13.44 7.64 -2.64
N ILE A 42 13.49 6.71 -1.68
CA ILE A 42 13.16 6.99 -0.28
C ILE A 42 14.23 7.89 0.36
N LEU A 43 15.52 7.65 0.07
CA LEU A 43 16.60 8.55 0.47
C LEU A 43 16.36 9.99 -0.01
N GLN A 44 15.98 10.19 -1.28
CA GLN A 44 15.72 11.55 -1.79
C GLN A 44 14.52 12.21 -1.10
N ARG A 45 13.46 11.45 -0.80
CA ARG A 45 12.32 11.94 -0.02
C ARG A 45 12.74 12.38 1.37
N ASP A 46 13.49 11.55 2.07
CA ASP A 46 13.87 11.78 3.46
C ASP A 46 14.86 12.95 3.58
N LYS A 47 15.77 13.09 2.62
CA LYS A 47 16.65 14.28 2.50
C LYS A 47 15.86 15.57 2.28
N ILE A 48 14.79 15.55 1.48
CA ILE A 48 13.91 16.70 1.29
C ILE A 48 13.16 17.02 2.58
N TRP A 49 12.63 15.99 3.26
CA TRP A 49 11.93 16.17 4.52
C TRP A 49 12.84 16.79 5.59
N LEU A 50 14.06 16.26 5.76
CA LEU A 50 15.03 16.77 6.74
C LEU A 50 15.45 18.22 6.45
N ARG A 51 15.57 18.59 5.16
CA ARG A 51 15.96 19.95 4.76
C ARG A 51 14.83 20.97 4.81
N ASP A 52 13.63 20.60 4.36
CA ASP A 52 12.57 21.55 4.00
C ASP A 52 11.35 21.48 4.94
N ILE A 53 11.20 20.41 5.73
CA ILE A 53 9.97 20.13 6.50
C ILE A 53 10.25 19.98 8.00
N ALA A 54 11.31 19.26 8.39
CA ALA A 54 11.60 18.95 9.77
C ALA A 54 11.89 20.21 10.61
N THR A 55 11.34 20.27 11.81
CA THR A 55 11.67 21.30 12.80
C THR A 55 12.96 20.94 13.56
N GLU A 56 13.65 21.91 14.17
CA GLU A 56 14.91 21.65 14.91
C GLU A 56 14.76 20.63 16.05
N GLU A 57 13.55 20.42 16.57
CA GLU A 57 13.24 19.43 17.61
C GLU A 57 13.01 18.01 17.06
N GLU A 58 12.83 17.87 15.74
CA GLU A 58 12.56 16.60 15.02
C GLU A 58 13.80 16.09 14.26
N ILE A 59 14.87 16.88 14.18
CA ILE A 59 16.13 16.51 13.54
C ILE A 59 17.03 15.86 14.60
N PHE A 60 17.16 14.55 14.53
CA PHE A 60 18.13 13.81 15.32
C PHE A 60 19.47 13.71 14.56
N GLU A 61 20.59 13.83 15.27
CA GLU A 61 21.94 13.68 14.67
C GLU A 61 22.08 12.31 13.99
N GLU A 62 21.54 11.26 14.61
CA GLU A 62 21.54 9.89 14.07
C GLU A 62 20.78 9.74 12.75
N ASP A 63 19.78 10.58 12.49
CA ASP A 63 18.98 10.55 11.26
C ASP A 63 19.76 11.15 10.10
N ALA A 64 20.51 12.23 10.35
CA ALA A 64 21.40 12.82 9.36
C ALA A 64 22.59 11.90 9.04
N GLU A 65 23.19 11.28 10.06
CA GLU A 65 24.28 10.31 9.90
C GLU A 65 23.86 9.10 9.07
N LEU A 66 22.68 8.53 9.35
CA LEU A 66 22.16 7.39 8.59
C LEU A 66 21.96 7.74 7.11
N LEU A 67 21.36 8.89 6.79
CA LEU A 67 21.14 9.26 5.40
C LEU A 67 22.46 9.51 4.65
N GLU A 68 23.49 10.01 5.34
CA GLU A 68 24.82 10.18 4.78
C GLU A 68 25.48 8.81 4.49
N GLU A 69 25.41 7.86 5.43
CA GLU A 69 25.92 6.50 5.24
C GLU A 69 25.26 5.80 4.04
N VAL A 70 23.92 5.84 3.97
CA VAL A 70 23.17 5.26 2.85
C VAL A 70 23.53 5.95 1.52
N GLU A 71 23.72 7.27 1.51
CA GLU A 71 24.11 8.00 0.31
C GLU A 71 25.51 7.59 -0.19
N GLU A 72 26.47 7.40 0.71
CA GLU A 72 27.80 6.90 0.38
C GLU A 72 27.73 5.48 -0.19
N GLU A 73 26.97 4.58 0.44
CA GLU A 73 26.80 3.21 -0.03
C GLU A 73 26.16 3.16 -1.43
N LEU A 74 25.08 3.91 -1.65
CA LEU A 74 24.45 3.99 -2.96
C LEU A 74 25.39 4.53 -4.04
N LYS A 75 26.28 5.46 -3.68
CA LYS A 75 27.28 5.97 -4.61
C LYS A 75 28.30 4.90 -4.99
N GLU A 76 28.79 4.11 -4.04
CA GLU A 76 29.67 2.98 -4.32
C GLU A 76 28.99 1.94 -5.22
N LEU A 77 27.71 1.67 -4.96
CA LEU A 77 26.89 0.77 -5.77
C LEU A 77 26.68 1.31 -7.19
N ASP A 78 26.47 2.60 -7.35
CA ASP A 78 26.35 3.23 -8.67
C ASP A 78 27.66 3.13 -9.46
N GLU A 79 28.80 3.35 -8.82
CA GLU A 79 30.12 3.20 -9.46
C GLU A 79 30.39 1.75 -9.86
N LYS A 80 29.97 0.79 -9.03
CA LYS A 80 30.22 -0.64 -9.23
C LYS A 80 29.31 -1.25 -10.30
N TYR A 81 28.02 -0.88 -10.32
CA TYR A 81 27.01 -1.53 -11.15
C TYR A 81 26.44 -0.63 -12.26
N ASN A 82 26.77 0.67 -12.23
CA ASN A 82 26.36 1.69 -13.20
C ASN A 82 24.83 1.81 -13.33
N PHE A 83 24.16 2.05 -12.20
CA PHE A 83 22.71 2.23 -12.11
C PHE A 83 22.24 3.58 -12.67
N ARG A 84 23.12 4.58 -12.67
CA ARG A 84 22.91 5.96 -13.12
C ARG A 84 21.81 6.67 -12.33
N PHE A 85 21.90 6.64 -11.01
CA PHE A 85 20.89 7.24 -10.12
C PHE A 85 20.61 8.72 -10.43
N ASP A 86 21.64 9.51 -10.75
CA ASP A 86 21.49 10.91 -11.13
C ASP A 86 20.62 11.12 -12.38
N ASP A 87 20.77 10.24 -13.37
CA ASP A 87 19.99 10.32 -14.60
C ASP A 87 18.55 9.90 -14.35
N PHE A 88 18.35 8.87 -13.53
CA PHE A 88 17.05 8.44 -13.05
C PHE A 88 16.33 9.58 -12.30
N TYR A 89 17.00 10.22 -11.33
CA TYR A 89 16.42 11.32 -10.57
C TYR A 89 16.01 12.49 -11.47
N LYS A 90 16.84 12.87 -12.44
CA LYS A 90 16.51 13.92 -13.42
C LYS A 90 15.28 13.57 -14.25
N LEU A 91 15.14 12.31 -14.65
CA LEU A 91 13.96 11.84 -15.39
C LEU A 91 12.71 11.93 -14.52
N VAL A 92 12.75 11.47 -13.27
CA VAL A 92 11.64 11.57 -12.32
C VAL A 92 11.22 13.02 -12.11
N GLN A 93 12.19 13.92 -11.91
CA GLN A 93 11.93 15.35 -11.75
C GLN A 93 11.34 16.01 -13.01
N GLN A 94 11.74 15.55 -14.21
CA GLN A 94 11.15 16.02 -15.46
C GLN A 94 9.70 15.55 -15.63
N GLU A 95 9.41 14.29 -15.31
CA GLU A 95 8.06 13.73 -15.38
C GLU A 95 7.13 14.41 -14.35
N MET A 96 7.58 14.61 -13.11
CA MET A 96 6.82 15.34 -12.10
C MET A 96 6.46 16.77 -12.56
N LYS A 97 7.40 17.48 -13.20
CA LYS A 97 7.14 18.81 -13.78
C LYS A 97 6.13 18.78 -14.92
N LYS A 98 6.11 17.73 -15.74
CA LYS A 98 5.11 17.57 -16.80
C LYS A 98 3.73 17.40 -16.19
N ILE A 99 3.59 16.52 -15.19
CA ILE A 99 2.33 16.27 -14.48
C ILE A 99 1.79 17.57 -13.87
N GLN A 100 2.62 18.33 -13.16
CA GLN A 100 2.22 19.61 -12.58
C GLN A 100 1.87 20.67 -13.64
N SER A 101 2.57 20.68 -14.79
CA SER A 101 2.26 21.60 -15.89
C SER A 101 0.95 21.25 -16.59
N THR A 102 0.59 19.97 -16.68
CA THR A 102 -0.73 19.53 -17.18
C THR A 102 -1.86 19.80 -16.20
N SER A 103 -1.61 19.70 -14.88
CA SER A 103 -2.59 20.05 -13.85
C SER A 103 -2.92 21.55 -13.83
N ASN A 104 -1.94 22.41 -14.13
CA ASN A 104 -2.14 23.86 -14.20
C ASN A 104 -2.90 24.34 -15.45
N LEU A 105 -3.15 23.48 -16.44
CA LEU A 105 -3.90 23.82 -17.66
C LEU A 105 -5.41 23.52 -17.57
N ASN A 106 -5.86 22.82 -16.52
CA ASN A 106 -7.27 22.44 -16.34
C ASN A 106 -8.04 23.26 -15.30
N ASN A 107 -7.42 24.27 -14.66
CA ASN A 107 -8.09 25.16 -13.72
C ASN A 107 -8.33 26.55 -14.33
N SER A 108 -9.24 26.63 -15.30
CA SER A 108 -9.82 27.91 -15.70
C SER A 108 -11.22 27.74 -16.25
N GLU A 109 -12.17 27.33 -15.41
CA GLU A 109 -13.56 27.77 -15.54
C GLU A 109 -14.10 28.06 -14.13
N GLU A 110 -14.41 29.34 -13.91
CA GLU A 110 -15.06 29.91 -12.75
C GLU A 110 -16.48 29.35 -12.65
N ASP A 111 -16.89 28.89 -11.47
CA ASP A 111 -18.30 28.93 -11.11
C ASP A 111 -18.45 29.37 -9.64
N GLU A 112 -18.95 30.59 -9.55
CA GLU A 112 -19.30 31.37 -8.37
C GLU A 112 -20.68 30.89 -7.91
N PHE A 113 -20.79 30.21 -6.76
CA PHE A 113 -22.08 30.02 -6.09
C PHE A 113 -21.97 30.04 -4.55
N ASP A 114 -22.25 31.24 -4.05
CA ASP A 114 -23.16 31.61 -2.97
C ASP A 114 -23.20 30.81 -1.65
N SER A 115 -22.93 31.58 -0.60
CA SER A 115 -23.06 31.30 0.82
C SER A 115 -24.52 31.20 1.31
N GLY A 116 -24.82 30.18 2.10
CA GLY A 116 -25.94 30.15 3.07
C GLY A 116 -25.67 29.02 4.06
N ASP A 117 -25.14 29.28 5.26
CA ASP A 117 -25.89 29.66 6.47
C ASP A 117 -27.19 28.88 6.66
N GLU A 118 -27.10 27.71 7.30
CA GLU A 118 -28.15 27.22 8.18
C GLU A 118 -27.53 26.71 9.49
N THR A 119 -27.52 27.63 10.44
CA THR A 119 -27.38 27.44 11.87
C THR A 119 -28.54 26.57 12.40
N PHE A 120 -28.30 25.49 13.14
CA PHE A 120 -29.35 24.86 13.98
C PHE A 120 -28.82 24.25 15.29
N GLU A 121 -29.03 25.04 16.33
CA GLU A 121 -29.33 24.80 17.76
C GLU A 121 -29.06 23.44 18.44
N GLU A 122 -28.27 23.54 19.52
CA GLU A 122 -28.22 22.68 20.71
C GLU A 122 -29.60 22.30 21.25
N LYS A 123 -29.72 21.06 21.74
CA LYS A 123 -30.63 20.71 22.84
C LYS A 123 -29.97 19.73 23.79
N ASP A 124 -29.86 20.19 25.02
CA ASP A 124 -29.43 19.49 26.22
C ASP A 124 -30.46 18.47 26.75
N GLU A 125 -29.88 17.53 27.51
CA GLU A 125 -30.37 16.87 28.73
C GLU A 125 -31.60 15.95 28.67
N ASP A 126 -31.36 14.68 29.05
CA ASP A 126 -32.13 14.03 30.13
C ASP A 126 -31.21 13.06 30.91
N GLU A 127 -31.05 13.38 32.20
CA GLU A 127 -30.41 12.67 33.31
C GLU A 127 -31.33 11.53 33.84
N PHE A 128 -30.85 10.78 34.86
CA PHE A 128 -31.41 9.64 35.63
C PHE A 128 -30.75 8.28 35.30
N ASP A 129 -30.20 7.49 36.23
CA ASP A 129 -30.05 7.58 37.69
C ASP A 129 -29.00 6.54 38.13
N GLU A 130 -28.17 6.86 39.13
CA GLU A 130 -27.29 5.92 39.86
C GLU A 130 -28.12 4.90 40.67
N ILE A 131 -27.55 3.70 40.92
CA ILE A 131 -27.32 3.14 42.28
C ILE A 131 -26.49 1.83 42.21
N ASN A 132 -25.37 1.90 42.93
CA ASN A 132 -24.45 0.91 43.53
C ASN A 132 -24.90 -0.55 43.75
N GLU A 133 -23.92 -1.48 43.72
CA GLU A 133 -23.44 -2.19 44.93
C GLU A 133 -22.19 -3.06 44.68
N ASP A 134 -21.10 -2.67 45.35
CA ASP A 134 -19.98 -3.44 45.92
C ASP A 134 -19.80 -4.94 45.61
N PHE A 135 -18.60 -5.30 45.17
CA PHE A 135 -17.89 -6.46 45.71
C PHE A 135 -16.37 -6.23 45.72
N GLU A 136 -15.81 -5.99 46.92
CA GLU A 136 -14.37 -5.87 47.17
C GLU A 136 -13.66 -7.25 47.15
N ILE A 137 -12.66 -7.36 46.26
CA ILE A 137 -11.27 -7.85 46.40
C ILE A 137 -10.95 -8.98 47.41
N GLN A 138 -10.25 -10.02 46.93
CA GLN A 138 -9.18 -10.67 47.71
C GLN A 138 -8.08 -11.33 46.85
N ASP A 139 -6.90 -10.70 46.91
CA ASP A 139 -5.51 -11.20 47.03
C ASP A 139 -4.83 -12.03 45.92
N GLU A 140 -3.97 -11.31 45.18
CA GLU A 140 -2.52 -11.50 44.98
C GLU A 140 -1.92 -12.92 45.07
N LYS A 141 -1.32 -13.39 43.96
CA LYS A 141 0.02 -13.98 43.95
C LYS A 141 0.78 -13.70 42.65
N ASP A 142 1.94 -13.09 42.82
CA ASP A 142 3.07 -12.96 41.91
C ASP A 142 3.25 -14.11 40.92
N LEU A 143 3.32 -13.76 39.64
CA LEU A 143 4.19 -14.39 38.65
C LEU A 143 4.76 -13.29 37.78
N GLU A 144 5.97 -12.83 38.15
CA GLU A 144 6.89 -12.17 37.24
C GLU A 144 7.32 -13.22 36.19
N GLU A 145 6.77 -13.13 34.99
CA GLU A 145 7.44 -13.59 33.78
C GLU A 145 7.44 -12.42 32.80
N ASP A 146 8.62 -11.80 32.68
CA ASP A 146 8.98 -10.92 31.57
C ASP A 146 8.87 -11.75 30.26
N GLU A 147 7.68 -11.77 29.67
CA GLU A 147 7.50 -12.05 28.26
C GLU A 147 7.33 -10.69 27.58
N ASP A 148 8.42 -10.22 26.95
CA ASP A 148 8.38 -9.23 25.89
C ASP A 148 7.53 -9.81 24.74
N ASP A 149 6.20 -9.80 24.92
CA ASP A 149 5.26 -9.83 23.82
C ASP A 149 5.38 -8.47 23.14
N GLU A 150 6.22 -8.41 22.10
CA GLU A 150 6.07 -7.43 21.04
C GLU A 150 4.61 -7.46 20.61
N GLU A 151 3.82 -6.51 21.13
CA GLU A 151 2.48 -6.22 20.66
C GLU A 151 2.60 -5.94 19.17
N ASN A 152 2.39 -6.98 18.39
CA ASN A 152 1.90 -6.87 17.03
C ASN A 152 0.51 -6.25 17.20
N THR A 153 0.48 -4.92 17.40
CA THR A 153 -0.76 -4.16 17.47
C THR A 153 -1.38 -4.32 16.11
N ASP A 154 -2.25 -5.32 15.99
CA ASP A 154 -3.04 -5.59 14.82
C ASP A 154 -3.92 -4.34 14.66
N THR A 155 -3.42 -3.38 13.89
CA THR A 155 -3.97 -2.02 13.72
C THR A 155 -5.38 -2.05 13.13
N LEU A 156 -5.80 -3.23 12.66
CA LEU A 156 -7.11 -3.52 12.08
C LEU A 156 -8.02 -4.32 13.02
N SER A 157 -7.56 -4.74 14.22
CA SER A 157 -8.35 -5.54 15.17
C SER A 157 -9.62 -4.85 15.69
N HIS A 158 -9.73 -3.53 15.51
CA HIS A 158 -10.90 -2.73 15.88
C HIS A 158 -11.95 -2.64 14.77
N LEU A 159 -11.64 -3.11 13.56
CA LEU A 159 -12.51 -3.02 12.39
C LEU A 159 -13.41 -4.25 12.31
N SER A 160 -14.64 -4.04 11.84
CA SER A 160 -15.52 -5.14 11.49
C SER A 160 -15.03 -5.86 10.22
N ASP A 161 -15.39 -7.14 10.06
CA ASP A 161 -15.10 -7.91 8.83
C ASP A 161 -15.59 -7.16 7.57
N GLU A 162 -16.77 -6.50 7.66
CA GLU A 162 -17.33 -5.68 6.59
C GLU A 162 -16.42 -4.49 6.22
N GLU A 163 -15.70 -3.90 7.18
CA GLU A 163 -14.79 -2.78 6.92
C GLU A 163 -13.46 -3.24 6.31
N ILE A 164 -13.01 -4.45 6.63
CA ILE A 164 -11.80 -5.05 6.07
C ILE A 164 -11.98 -5.33 4.57
N ASP A 165 -13.18 -5.78 4.18
CA ASP A 165 -13.48 -6.16 2.80
C ASP A 165 -13.80 -4.98 1.87
N LEU A 166 -14.01 -3.77 2.43
CA LEU A 166 -14.34 -2.56 1.65
C LEU A 166 -13.33 -2.26 0.51
N VAL A 167 -12.05 -2.40 0.79
CA VAL A 167 -10.99 -2.09 -0.18
C VAL A 167 -10.89 -3.17 -1.27
N PRO A 168 -10.78 -4.48 -0.93
CA PRO A 168 -10.88 -5.57 -1.92
C PRO A 168 -12.13 -5.49 -2.79
N GLU A 169 -13.30 -5.31 -2.20
CA GLU A 169 -14.58 -5.23 -2.92
C GLU A 169 -14.60 -4.07 -3.92
N TYR A 170 -14.17 -2.87 -3.49
CA TYR A 170 -14.15 -1.70 -4.35
C TYR A 170 -13.23 -1.90 -5.56
N ILE A 171 -12.06 -2.50 -5.33
CA ILE A 171 -11.06 -2.75 -6.38
C ILE A 171 -11.56 -3.81 -7.36
N LEU A 172 -12.18 -4.88 -6.87
CA LEU A 172 -12.79 -5.91 -7.72
C LEU A 172 -13.95 -5.33 -8.55
N ALA A 173 -14.80 -4.51 -7.93
CA ALA A 173 -15.87 -3.82 -8.65
C ALA A 173 -15.33 -2.94 -9.78
N SER A 174 -14.25 -2.20 -9.54
CA SER A 174 -13.57 -1.41 -10.59
C SER A 174 -12.98 -2.31 -11.68
N ALA A 175 -12.24 -3.35 -11.28
CA ALA A 175 -11.56 -4.27 -12.20
C ALA A 175 -12.52 -4.89 -13.22
N LYS A 176 -13.72 -5.30 -12.77
CA LYS A 176 -14.77 -5.87 -13.63
C LYS A 176 -15.24 -4.92 -14.75
N THR A 177 -15.04 -3.61 -14.59
CA THR A 177 -15.40 -2.61 -15.62
C THR A 177 -14.33 -2.42 -16.71
N ARG A 178 -13.09 -2.88 -16.48
CA ARG A 178 -11.95 -2.64 -17.38
C ARG A 178 -11.90 -3.58 -18.58
N PHE A 179 -12.65 -4.67 -18.53
CA PHE A 179 -12.75 -5.65 -19.61
C PHE A 179 -14.17 -6.21 -19.71
N ASN A 180 -14.42 -7.03 -20.73
CA ASN A 180 -15.71 -7.70 -20.86
C ASN A 180 -15.81 -8.86 -19.86
N TYR A 181 -16.13 -8.53 -18.60
CA TYR A 181 -16.26 -9.49 -17.52
C TYR A 181 -17.34 -10.57 -17.79
N PRO A 182 -18.53 -10.24 -18.31
CA PRO A 182 -19.52 -11.28 -18.68
C PRO A 182 -19.02 -12.27 -19.73
N GLU A 183 -18.19 -11.83 -20.69
CA GLU A 183 -17.58 -12.75 -21.66
C GLU A 183 -16.46 -13.58 -21.02
N PHE A 184 -15.69 -12.99 -20.12
CA PHE A 184 -14.64 -13.68 -19.39
C PHE A 184 -15.18 -14.81 -18.50
N LEU A 185 -16.32 -14.60 -17.83
CA LEU A 185 -16.99 -15.65 -17.05
C LEU A 185 -17.37 -16.88 -17.88
N LYS A 186 -17.61 -16.73 -19.18
CA LYS A 186 -17.90 -17.88 -20.07
C LYS A 186 -16.72 -18.83 -20.23
N SER A 187 -15.49 -18.35 -19.99
CA SER A 187 -14.29 -19.19 -19.94
C SER A 187 -14.27 -20.10 -18.70
N PHE A 188 -15.11 -19.81 -17.70
CA PHE A 188 -15.26 -20.57 -16.46
C PHE A 188 -16.70 -21.06 -16.27
N PRO A 189 -17.25 -21.87 -17.19
CA PRO A 189 -18.68 -22.18 -17.23
C PRO A 189 -19.20 -23.00 -16.04
N ILE A 190 -18.29 -23.51 -15.21
CA ILE A 190 -18.61 -24.36 -14.05
C ILE A 190 -18.28 -23.62 -12.75
N ALA A 191 -17.45 -22.58 -12.78
CA ALA A 191 -17.13 -21.79 -11.60
C ALA A 191 -18.26 -20.79 -11.30
N ASP A 192 -18.50 -20.54 -10.03
CA ASP A 192 -19.33 -19.40 -9.63
C ASP A 192 -18.54 -18.09 -9.82
N GLU A 193 -19.29 -16.99 -9.86
CA GLU A 193 -18.74 -15.65 -10.08
C GLU A 193 -17.76 -15.29 -8.95
N GLU A 194 -18.13 -15.59 -7.71
CA GLU A 194 -17.35 -15.34 -6.50
C GLU A 194 -15.98 -16.03 -6.52
N LEU A 195 -15.89 -17.31 -6.91
CA LEU A 195 -14.61 -18.00 -7.07
C LEU A 195 -13.74 -17.33 -8.15
N VAL A 196 -14.33 -16.88 -9.26
CA VAL A 196 -13.56 -16.17 -10.30
C VAL A 196 -13.09 -14.80 -9.79
N GLU A 197 -13.87 -14.10 -8.99
CA GLU A 197 -13.46 -12.83 -8.39
C GLU A 197 -12.33 -13.03 -7.38
N GLU A 198 -12.53 -13.87 -6.37
CA GLU A 198 -11.63 -14.01 -5.23
C GLU A 198 -10.41 -14.89 -5.52
N GLN A 199 -10.57 -15.94 -6.33
CA GLN A 199 -9.54 -16.95 -6.54
C GLN A 199 -8.84 -16.81 -7.89
N PHE A 200 -9.32 -15.92 -8.77
CA PHE A 200 -8.68 -15.64 -10.06
C PHE A 200 -8.34 -14.16 -10.24
N LEU A 201 -9.34 -13.27 -10.15
CA LEU A 201 -9.14 -11.85 -10.48
C LEU A 201 -8.35 -11.13 -9.38
N PHE A 202 -8.73 -11.32 -8.13
CA PHE A 202 -8.05 -10.71 -6.99
C PHE A 202 -6.58 -11.12 -6.87
N PRO A 203 -6.20 -12.41 -6.99
CA PRO A 203 -4.80 -12.82 -6.89
C PRO A 203 -3.92 -12.25 -8.00
N ILE A 204 -4.48 -11.94 -9.18
CA ILE A 204 -3.75 -11.23 -10.24
C ILE A 204 -3.42 -9.81 -9.79
N ILE A 205 -4.40 -9.09 -9.24
CA ILE A 205 -4.23 -7.70 -8.80
C ILE A 205 -3.21 -7.65 -7.66
N VAL A 206 -3.40 -8.48 -6.63
CA VAL A 206 -2.53 -8.56 -5.46
C VAL A 206 -1.12 -8.97 -5.86
N GLY A 207 -0.97 -10.10 -6.56
CA GLY A 207 0.35 -10.62 -6.92
C GLY A 207 1.13 -9.64 -7.79
N LYS A 208 0.48 -9.00 -8.77
CA LYS A 208 1.13 -7.98 -9.60
C LYS A 208 1.48 -6.72 -8.82
N ALA A 209 0.66 -6.30 -7.86
CA ALA A 209 0.95 -5.12 -7.03
C ALA A 209 2.22 -5.31 -6.19
N PHE A 210 2.47 -6.55 -5.74
CA PHE A 210 3.64 -6.93 -4.95
C PHE A 210 4.80 -7.52 -5.76
N GLY A 211 4.76 -7.43 -7.09
CA GLY A 211 5.88 -7.80 -7.95
C GLY A 211 6.03 -9.30 -8.22
N GLU A 212 5.02 -10.11 -7.92
CA GLU A 212 5.03 -11.53 -8.25
C GLU A 212 5.07 -11.76 -9.77
N THR A 213 5.81 -12.81 -10.15
CA THR A 213 5.89 -13.26 -11.54
C THR A 213 4.57 -13.89 -11.99
N ASP A 214 4.32 -13.89 -13.31
CA ASP A 214 3.13 -14.56 -13.87
C ASP A 214 3.07 -16.04 -13.49
N ILE A 215 4.23 -16.69 -13.30
CA ILE A 215 4.33 -18.10 -12.93
C ILE A 215 3.89 -18.33 -11.48
N GLU A 216 4.30 -17.45 -10.55
CA GLU A 216 3.91 -17.55 -9.14
C GLU A 216 2.41 -17.34 -8.95
N ILE A 217 1.87 -16.30 -9.59
CA ILE A 217 0.43 -16.01 -9.60
C ILE A 217 -0.33 -17.19 -10.21
N ALA A 218 0.14 -17.72 -11.34
CA ALA A 218 -0.45 -18.89 -11.97
C ALA A 218 -0.42 -20.12 -11.06
N GLY A 219 0.67 -20.33 -10.32
CA GLY A 219 0.78 -21.42 -9.34
C GLY A 219 -0.29 -21.34 -8.25
N LYS A 220 -0.52 -20.15 -7.69
CA LYS A 220 -1.55 -19.91 -6.67
C LYS A 220 -2.95 -20.14 -7.21
N ILE A 221 -3.29 -19.52 -8.34
CA ILE A 221 -4.61 -19.65 -8.96
C ILE A 221 -4.85 -21.11 -9.36
N HIS A 222 -3.88 -21.76 -10.00
CA HIS A 222 -4.00 -23.16 -10.39
C HIS A 222 -4.25 -24.07 -9.18
N SER A 223 -3.53 -23.86 -8.07
CA SER A 223 -3.77 -24.61 -6.84
C SER A 223 -5.20 -24.44 -6.33
N ASN A 224 -5.70 -23.20 -6.26
CA ASN A 224 -7.04 -22.89 -5.74
C ASN A 224 -8.14 -23.48 -6.65
N PHE A 225 -7.94 -23.42 -7.97
CA PHE A 225 -8.87 -23.99 -8.95
C PHE A 225 -8.88 -25.52 -8.88
N VAL A 226 -7.72 -26.17 -8.77
CA VAL A 226 -7.61 -27.63 -8.61
C VAL A 226 -8.27 -28.10 -7.32
N MET A 227 -8.05 -27.39 -6.21
CA MET A 227 -8.69 -27.69 -4.92
C MET A 227 -10.22 -27.57 -5.00
N SER A 228 -10.71 -26.64 -5.81
CA SER A 228 -12.14 -26.42 -6.05
C SER A 228 -12.73 -27.36 -7.12
N GLY A 229 -11.93 -28.30 -7.65
CA GLY A 229 -12.38 -29.32 -8.60
C GLY A 229 -12.35 -28.88 -10.07
N TYR A 230 -11.73 -27.75 -10.38
CA TYR A 230 -11.57 -27.23 -11.74
C TYR A 230 -10.23 -27.62 -12.34
N GLN A 231 -10.22 -27.85 -13.65
CA GLN A 231 -8.99 -28.03 -14.41
C GLN A 231 -8.78 -26.84 -15.32
N ILE A 232 -7.63 -26.20 -15.17
CA ILE A 232 -7.15 -25.13 -16.03
C ILE A 232 -5.71 -25.45 -16.41
N GLU A 233 -5.38 -25.27 -17.68
CA GLU A 233 -4.02 -25.48 -18.16
C GLU A 233 -3.12 -24.33 -17.73
N MET A 234 -1.97 -24.66 -17.15
CA MET A 234 -1.03 -23.67 -16.60
C MET A 234 -0.56 -22.64 -17.64
N ASN A 235 -0.34 -23.07 -18.89
CA ASN A 235 0.09 -22.17 -19.96
C ASN A 235 -1.00 -21.17 -20.37
N ASP A 236 -2.26 -21.61 -20.39
CA ASP A 236 -3.40 -20.74 -20.70
C ASP A 236 -3.63 -19.74 -19.57
N LEU A 237 -3.43 -20.19 -18.34
CA LEU A 237 -3.47 -19.34 -17.15
C LEU A 237 -2.41 -18.24 -17.17
N ILE A 238 -1.14 -18.59 -17.42
CA ILE A 238 -0.03 -17.62 -17.55
C ILE A 238 -0.35 -16.57 -18.63
N THR A 239 -0.82 -17.02 -19.80
CA THR A 239 -1.19 -16.12 -20.91
C THR A 239 -2.32 -15.17 -20.51
N THR A 240 -3.31 -15.69 -19.78
CA THR A 240 -4.45 -14.91 -19.28
C THR A 240 -4.01 -13.89 -18.23
N ILE A 241 -3.12 -14.28 -17.31
CA ILE A 241 -2.57 -13.38 -16.29
C ILE A 241 -1.77 -12.25 -16.94
N GLU A 242 -0.94 -12.56 -17.94
CA GLU A 242 -0.17 -11.53 -18.65
C GLU A 242 -1.10 -10.52 -19.35
N GLN A 243 -2.17 -11.01 -19.97
CA GLN A 243 -3.18 -10.14 -20.59
C GLN A 243 -3.90 -9.30 -19.54
N LYS A 244 -4.39 -9.91 -18.46
CA LYS A 244 -5.13 -9.21 -17.41
C LYS A 244 -4.28 -8.21 -16.65
N GLY A 245 -2.99 -8.51 -16.43
CA GLY A 245 -2.05 -7.57 -15.84
C GLY A 245 -1.88 -6.29 -16.66
N LYS A 246 -2.03 -6.36 -17.98
CA LYS A 246 -2.02 -5.17 -18.86
C LYS A 246 -3.34 -4.40 -18.82
N GLU A 247 -4.47 -5.12 -18.75
CA GLU A 247 -5.81 -4.52 -18.70
C GLU A 247 -6.13 -3.87 -17.34
N LEU A 248 -5.54 -4.37 -16.25
CA LEU A 248 -5.81 -3.97 -14.86
C LEU A 248 -4.69 -3.11 -14.26
N GLY A 249 -3.86 -2.47 -15.09
CA GLY A 249 -2.69 -1.72 -14.62
C GLY A 249 -3.03 -0.62 -13.60
N LEU A 250 -4.20 0.01 -13.75
CA LEU A 250 -4.66 1.04 -12.82
C LEU A 250 -5.11 0.45 -11.48
N GLU A 251 -5.88 -0.64 -11.51
CA GLU A 251 -6.31 -1.37 -10.30
C GLU A 251 -5.13 -1.94 -9.52
N ILE A 252 -4.10 -2.44 -10.21
CA ILE A 252 -2.86 -2.93 -9.60
C ILE A 252 -2.14 -1.79 -8.86
N LEU A 253 -1.99 -0.63 -9.51
CA LEU A 253 -1.37 0.54 -8.89
C LEU A 253 -2.17 1.02 -7.68
N VAL A 254 -3.48 1.12 -7.84
CA VAL A 254 -4.39 1.60 -6.82
C VAL A 254 -4.43 0.65 -5.63
N PHE A 255 -4.43 -0.67 -5.86
CA PHE A 255 -4.34 -1.67 -4.80
C PHE A 255 -3.05 -1.52 -3.99
N LYS A 256 -1.92 -1.26 -4.66
CA LYS A 256 -0.66 -0.98 -3.97
C LYS A 256 -0.76 0.25 -3.05
N VAL A 257 -1.31 1.36 -3.54
CA VAL A 257 -1.54 2.58 -2.74
C VAL A 257 -2.50 2.30 -1.58
N ALA A 258 -3.55 1.53 -1.81
CA ALA A 258 -4.52 1.17 -0.78
C ALA A 258 -3.86 0.33 0.31
N SER A 259 -3.08 -0.67 -0.08
CA SER A 259 -2.36 -1.53 0.84
C SER A 259 -1.34 -0.75 1.65
N ASP A 260 -0.54 0.12 1.02
CA ASP A 260 0.41 0.98 1.73
C ASP A 260 -0.28 1.88 2.77
N SER A 261 -1.47 2.39 2.43
CA SER A 261 -2.25 3.28 3.30
C SER A 261 -2.86 2.52 4.48
N LEU A 262 -3.37 1.30 4.25
CA LEU A 262 -3.86 0.41 5.31
C LEU A 262 -2.72 0.01 6.26
N HIS A 263 -1.53 -0.33 5.74
CA HIS A 263 -0.35 -0.62 6.57
C HIS A 263 0.08 0.58 7.42
N GLN A 264 -0.17 1.81 6.96
CA GLN A 264 0.07 3.04 7.73
C GLN A 264 -1.04 3.36 8.75
N GLY A 265 -2.04 2.48 8.89
CA GLY A 265 -3.13 2.62 9.85
C GLY A 265 -4.28 3.53 9.36
N ALA A 266 -4.39 3.79 8.06
CA ALA A 266 -5.54 4.51 7.52
C ALA A 266 -6.81 3.67 7.63
N HIS A 267 -7.94 4.31 7.95
CA HIS A 267 -9.24 3.65 8.00
C HIS A 267 -9.67 3.18 6.60
N PRO A 268 -10.20 1.95 6.42
CA PRO A 268 -10.59 1.43 5.10
C PRO A 268 -11.52 2.35 4.31
N THR A 269 -12.48 2.99 4.97
CA THR A 269 -13.37 3.98 4.33
C THR A 269 -12.61 5.17 3.72
N ALA A 270 -11.63 5.71 4.44
CA ALA A 270 -10.81 6.82 3.93
C ALA A 270 -9.90 6.36 2.78
N VAL A 271 -9.40 5.13 2.86
CA VAL A 271 -8.65 4.51 1.76
C VAL A 271 -9.54 4.35 0.52
N VAL A 272 -10.77 3.86 0.67
CA VAL A 272 -11.76 3.77 -0.42
C VAL A 272 -12.02 5.12 -1.06
N GLU A 273 -12.21 6.18 -0.27
CA GLU A 273 -12.39 7.54 -0.78
C GLU A 273 -11.18 7.99 -1.61
N GLN A 274 -9.96 7.78 -1.11
CA GLN A 274 -8.72 8.12 -1.80
C GLN A 274 -8.59 7.36 -3.13
N ILE A 275 -8.78 6.05 -3.12
CA ILE A 275 -8.64 5.24 -4.33
C ILE A 275 -9.76 5.49 -5.34
N SER A 276 -10.96 5.90 -4.88
CA SER A 276 -12.05 6.29 -5.78
C SER A 276 -11.70 7.50 -6.64
N GLN A 277 -10.86 8.41 -6.14
CA GLN A 277 -10.38 9.57 -6.90
C GLN A 277 -9.35 9.14 -7.93
N LEU A 278 -8.46 8.21 -7.57
CA LEU A 278 -7.45 7.67 -8.49
C LEU A 278 -8.05 6.85 -9.63
N LEU A 279 -9.14 6.12 -9.38
CA LEU A 279 -9.81 5.29 -10.39
C LEU A 279 -10.74 6.07 -11.33
N LYS A 280 -11.04 7.34 -11.02
CA LYS A 280 -11.84 8.28 -11.83
C LYS A 280 -11.00 9.13 -12.80
N GLY A 281 -9.69 9.23 -12.59
CA GLY A 281 -8.75 9.93 -13.49
C GLY A 281 -8.42 9.13 -14.73
#